data_AF-A0A800ETY6-F1
#
_entry.id   AF-A0A800ETY6-F1
#
_cell.length_a   1.000
_cell.length_b   1.000
_cell.length_c   1.000
_cell.angle_alpha   90.00
_cell.angle_beta   90.00
_cell.angle_gamma   90.00
#
_symmetry.space_group_name_H-M   'P 1'
#
loop_
_entity.id
_entity.type
_entity.pdbx_description
1 polymer ?
#
loop_
_entity_poly.entity_id
_entity_poly.type
_entity_poly.pdbx_seq_one_letter_code
_entity_poly.pdbx_strand_id
1 'polypeptide(L)'
;MKRTTTDLLAVRRAVLCVGLTLLALTAQQSWAQETGPLSASPELRTTGRQVYQDACAGCHLLDLTGAFEASALVGVNFRAVWDSRPWSELVAKVQEMPPTAPGSLSAGEYEAVTTFLLSANGLADDVRSIEIAGGTTLGSILAGAGGSSAELPPRAGDPNPVDTAIRGPRGVTTTFVDLPELEPVTTEELTNPDPSDWLMVRRTYDAWGYSPLGRINAANVGALRLAWVWAMDPGVNEPNPLVHDGILYLTNPANVIQALDASEGTLLWEYRREFAEDFSPGGFNHLRNLAIYSGKIFVATKDAYMVALDARTGETVWETQIADYHKGYRNVSGPIVVEGKVINGINGCDRFYEDSCFITAHDAETGEELWRTFTIAHPGEPGGDTWGDLPLEL
;
A
#
# COMPACT_ATOMS: atom_id res chain seq x y z
N MET A 1 -6.43 -57.52 41.05
CA MET A 1 -7.41 -57.80 42.11
C MET A 1 -8.16 -56.50 42.38
N LYS A 2 -9.47 -56.50 42.12
CA LYS A 2 -10.39 -55.35 42.23
C LYS A 2 -10.41 -54.77 43.65
N ARG A 3 -10.53 -53.45 43.78
CA ARG A 3 -11.49 -52.80 44.69
C ARG A 3 -11.61 -51.29 44.43
N THR A 4 -12.82 -50.92 44.05
CA THR A 4 -13.50 -49.63 44.10
C THR A 4 -13.47 -48.99 45.49
N THR A 5 -13.42 -47.66 45.57
CA THR A 5 -14.23 -46.87 46.53
C THR A 5 -14.24 -45.39 46.13
N THR A 6 -15.43 -44.95 45.76
CA THR A 6 -15.93 -43.57 45.66
C THR A 6 -16.34 -43.13 47.07
N ASP A 7 -16.05 -41.88 47.45
CA ASP A 7 -16.78 -41.08 48.45
C ASP A 7 -16.28 -39.63 48.28
N LEU A 8 -17.14 -38.62 48.06
CA LEU A 8 -17.96 -38.04 49.10
C LEU A 8 -19.31 -37.54 48.56
N LEU A 9 -20.38 -38.12 49.12
CA LEU A 9 -21.73 -37.58 49.15
C LEU A 9 -21.93 -36.71 50.40
N ALA A 10 -22.57 -35.56 50.24
CA ALA A 10 -23.48 -35.02 51.24
C ALA A 10 -24.75 -34.53 50.54
N VAL A 11 -25.89 -35.10 50.95
CA VAL A 11 -27.24 -34.92 50.39
C VAL A 11 -28.10 -34.13 51.38
N ARG A 12 -29.11 -33.43 50.84
CA ARG A 12 -30.39 -32.95 51.44
C ARG A 12 -30.38 -31.46 51.84
N ARG A 13 -31.33 -30.60 51.43
CA ARG A 13 -32.74 -30.77 50.99
C ARG A 13 -33.28 -29.44 50.38
N ALA A 14 -34.09 -29.59 49.31
CA ALA A 14 -35.25 -28.81 48.82
C ALA A 14 -35.21 -27.25 48.84
N VAL A 15 -35.59 -26.54 47.76
CA VAL A 15 -37.00 -26.25 47.42
C VAL A 15 -37.09 -25.53 46.06
N LEU A 16 -38.11 -25.90 45.26
CA LEU A 16 -38.81 -25.22 44.14
C LEU A 16 -38.00 -24.48 43.05
N CYS A 17 -38.17 -24.92 41.79
CA CYS A 17 -38.30 -24.01 40.66
C CYS A 17 -39.35 -24.54 39.67
N VAL A 18 -40.39 -23.74 39.48
CA VAL A 18 -41.46 -23.90 38.49
C VAL A 18 -40.86 -23.74 37.11
N GLY A 19 -41.03 -24.74 36.25
CA GLY A 19 -40.72 -24.63 34.82
C GLY A 19 -41.77 -23.79 34.10
N LEU A 20 -41.35 -22.63 33.60
CA LEU A 20 -42.08 -21.85 32.61
C LEU A 20 -41.23 -21.81 31.34
N THR A 21 -41.68 -22.56 30.34
CA THR A 21 -41.19 -22.52 28.96
C THR A 21 -41.44 -21.13 28.38
N LEU A 22 -40.37 -20.38 28.12
CA LEU A 22 -40.38 -19.17 27.31
C LEU A 22 -39.61 -19.45 26.01
N LEU A 23 -40.35 -19.69 24.94
CA LEU A 23 -39.87 -19.54 23.57
C LEU A 23 -39.57 -18.05 23.36
N ALA A 24 -38.30 -17.66 23.47
CA ALA A 24 -37.85 -16.35 23.02
C ALA A 24 -37.70 -16.40 21.49
N LEU A 25 -38.68 -15.84 20.77
CA LEU A 25 -38.43 -15.35 19.42
C LEU A 25 -37.42 -14.21 19.55
N THR A 26 -36.16 -14.46 19.18
CA THR A 26 -35.21 -13.39 18.92
C THR A 26 -35.60 -12.74 17.61
N ALA A 27 -36.38 -11.65 17.68
CA ALA A 27 -36.47 -10.71 16.58
C ALA A 27 -35.07 -10.09 16.40
N GLN A 28 -34.43 -10.34 15.26
CA GLN A 28 -33.27 -9.57 14.84
C GLN A 28 -33.74 -8.13 14.62
N GLN A 29 -33.43 -7.23 15.56
CA GLN A 29 -33.59 -5.80 15.36
C GLN A 29 -32.46 -5.32 14.46
N SER A 30 -32.80 -4.98 13.21
CA SER A 30 -31.96 -4.21 12.31
C SER A 30 -31.81 -2.79 12.87
N TRP A 31 -30.58 -2.37 13.16
CA TRP A 31 -30.25 -1.01 13.54
C TRP A 31 -30.14 -0.14 12.27
N ALA A 32 -31.27 0.28 11.72
CA ALA A 32 -31.27 1.44 10.82
C ALA A 32 -31.21 2.68 11.70
N GLN A 33 -30.00 3.18 11.97
CA GLN A 33 -29.81 4.41 12.73
C GLN A 33 -30.22 5.59 11.83
N GLU A 34 -31.17 6.41 12.26
CA GLU A 34 -31.51 7.65 11.55
C GLU A 34 -30.28 8.55 11.50
N THR A 35 -29.77 8.83 10.30
CA THR A 35 -28.75 9.85 10.11
C THR A 35 -29.40 11.22 10.29
N GLY A 36 -28.85 12.07 11.16
CA GLY A 36 -29.32 13.44 11.33
C GLY A 36 -29.16 14.29 10.07
N PRO A 37 -29.55 15.57 10.09
CA PRO A 37 -29.30 16.49 8.98
C PRO A 37 -27.80 16.50 8.64
N LEU A 38 -27.46 16.19 7.39
CA LEU A 38 -26.10 16.13 6.90
C LEU A 38 -25.76 17.48 6.24
N SER A 39 -24.67 18.09 6.69
CA SER A 39 -24.23 19.40 6.17
C SER A 39 -23.50 19.22 4.84
N ALA A 40 -24.14 19.54 3.71
CA ALA A 40 -23.52 19.42 2.38
C ALA A 40 -22.64 20.64 2.00
N SER A 41 -22.11 21.35 2.99
CA SER A 41 -21.41 22.61 2.77
C SER A 41 -20.14 22.44 1.92
N PRO A 42 -19.74 23.47 1.14
CA PRO A 42 -18.49 23.43 0.36
C PRO A 42 -17.26 23.12 1.21
N GLU A 43 -17.23 23.62 2.45
CA GLU A 43 -16.17 23.36 3.41
C GLU A 43 -16.13 21.88 3.79
N LEU A 44 -17.29 21.27 4.07
CA LEU A 44 -17.35 19.86 4.44
C LEU A 44 -16.97 18.95 3.26
N ARG A 45 -17.33 19.32 2.02
CA ARG A 45 -16.89 18.59 0.81
C ARG A 45 -15.38 18.68 0.59
N THR A 46 -14.80 19.85 0.86
CA THR A 46 -13.34 20.05 0.77
C THR A 46 -12.62 19.23 1.83
N THR A 47 -13.07 19.30 3.08
CA THR A 47 -12.56 18.45 4.17
C THR A 47 -12.73 16.96 3.84
N GLY A 48 -13.89 16.58 3.28
CA GLY A 48 -14.18 15.20 2.89
C GLY A 48 -13.26 14.67 1.81
N ARG A 49 -12.91 15.51 0.83
CA ARG A 49 -11.91 15.17 -0.20
C ARG A 49 -10.52 14.96 0.42
N GLN A 50 -10.11 15.80 1.36
CA GLN A 50 -8.82 15.64 2.04
C GLN A 50 -8.78 14.34 2.85
N VAL A 51 -9.79 14.11 3.70
CA VAL A 51 -9.94 12.86 4.47
C VAL A 51 -9.94 11.65 3.55
N TYR A 52 -10.62 11.74 2.40
CA TYR A 52 -10.62 10.69 1.39
C TYR A 52 -9.21 10.41 0.85
N GLN A 53 -8.46 11.45 0.45
CA GLN A 53 -7.11 11.32 -0.07
C GLN A 53 -6.17 10.67 0.94
N ASP A 54 -6.32 11.01 2.22
CA ASP A 54 -5.44 10.54 3.28
C ASP A 54 -5.77 9.10 3.73
N ALA A 55 -7.06 8.77 3.86
CA ALA A 55 -7.51 7.53 4.49
C ALA A 55 -8.09 6.48 3.54
N CYS A 56 -8.57 6.89 2.35
CA CYS A 56 -9.36 6.02 1.47
C CYS A 56 -8.70 5.79 0.09
N ALA A 57 -8.03 6.81 -0.46
CA ALA A 57 -7.50 6.78 -1.83
C ALA A 57 -6.41 5.72 -2.05
N GLY A 58 -5.73 5.27 -1.00
CA GLY A 58 -4.75 4.17 -1.09
C GLY A 58 -5.34 2.87 -1.65
N CYS A 59 -6.63 2.62 -1.40
CA CYS A 59 -7.38 1.49 -1.96
C CYS A 59 -8.36 1.91 -3.05
N HIS A 60 -9.04 3.05 -2.89
CA HIS A 60 -10.13 3.47 -3.77
C HIS A 60 -9.75 4.48 -4.87
N LEU A 61 -8.48 4.92 -4.87
CA LEU A 61 -7.86 5.80 -5.87
C LEU A 61 -8.31 7.24 -5.82
N LEU A 62 -7.43 8.16 -6.21
CA LEU A 62 -7.74 9.59 -6.19
C LEU A 62 -8.93 9.96 -7.08
N ASP A 63 -9.15 9.20 -8.15
CA ASP A 63 -10.24 9.37 -9.09
C ASP A 63 -11.49 8.54 -8.75
N LEU A 64 -11.51 7.88 -7.59
CA LEU A 64 -12.64 7.11 -7.06
C LEU A 64 -12.96 5.82 -7.83
N THR A 65 -12.10 5.41 -8.78
CA THR A 65 -12.38 4.25 -9.64
C THR A 65 -12.18 2.89 -8.96
N GLY A 66 -11.56 2.86 -7.77
CA GLY A 66 -11.34 1.62 -7.02
C GLY A 66 -10.18 0.77 -7.56
N ALA A 67 -9.68 -0.16 -6.75
CA ALA A 67 -8.63 -1.10 -7.14
C ALA A 67 -8.83 -2.48 -6.47
N PHE A 68 -8.64 -3.57 -7.22
CA PHE A 68 -8.78 -4.95 -6.76
C PHE A 68 -10.11 -5.24 -6.02
N GLU A 69 -10.04 -5.42 -4.69
CA GLU A 69 -11.18 -5.68 -3.78
C GLU A 69 -11.92 -4.40 -3.36
N ALA A 70 -11.30 -3.24 -3.54
CA ALA A 70 -11.89 -1.95 -3.20
C ALA A 70 -12.72 -1.45 -4.39
N SER A 71 -14.04 -1.55 -4.26
CA SER A 71 -14.99 -1.16 -5.31
C SER A 71 -14.80 0.29 -5.75
N ALA A 72 -15.11 0.56 -7.02
CA ALA A 72 -15.34 1.92 -7.50
C ALA A 72 -16.37 2.64 -6.62
N LEU A 73 -16.06 3.88 -6.25
CA LEU A 73 -16.92 4.73 -5.44
C LEU A 73 -17.72 5.75 -6.28
N VAL A 74 -17.57 5.68 -7.60
CA VAL A 74 -18.31 6.46 -8.59
C VAL A 74 -18.69 5.59 -9.80
N GLY A 75 -19.57 6.12 -10.64
CA GLY A 75 -19.91 5.52 -11.92
C GLY A 75 -20.98 4.43 -11.83
N VAL A 76 -21.23 3.77 -12.97
CA VAL A 76 -22.38 2.87 -13.18
C VAL A 76 -22.40 1.69 -12.20
N ASN A 77 -21.23 1.13 -11.84
CA ASN A 77 -21.13 -0.01 -10.93
C ASN A 77 -21.45 0.39 -9.49
N PHE A 78 -20.99 1.56 -9.04
CA PHE A 78 -21.34 2.10 -7.73
C PHE A 78 -22.85 2.38 -7.64
N ARG A 79 -23.39 3.06 -8.65
CA ARG A 79 -24.83 3.40 -8.74
C ARG A 79 -25.71 2.15 -8.75
N ALA A 80 -25.32 1.10 -9.48
CA ALA A 80 -26.04 -0.17 -9.52
C ALA A 80 -26.23 -0.83 -8.14
N VAL A 81 -25.28 -0.66 -7.23
CA VAL A 81 -25.35 -1.21 -5.87
C VAL A 81 -26.10 -0.28 -4.92
N TRP A 82 -25.82 1.03 -4.99
CA TRP A 82 -26.21 1.97 -3.94
C TRP A 82 -27.48 2.77 -4.23
N ASP A 83 -27.94 2.86 -5.49
CA ASP A 83 -29.11 3.67 -5.84
C ASP A 83 -30.40 3.27 -5.14
N SER A 84 -30.57 1.97 -4.90
CA SER A 84 -31.74 1.40 -4.22
C SER A 84 -31.50 1.08 -2.75
N ARG A 85 -30.25 1.23 -2.25
CA ARG A 85 -29.91 0.93 -0.86
C ARG A 85 -29.99 2.20 -0.02
N PRO A 86 -30.36 2.08 1.28
CA PRO A 86 -30.34 3.20 2.19
C PRO A 86 -28.94 3.82 2.29
N TRP A 87 -28.88 5.15 2.31
CA TRP A 87 -27.64 5.90 2.50
C TRP A 87 -26.93 5.53 3.81
N SER A 88 -27.70 5.26 4.86
CA SER A 88 -27.20 4.78 6.16
C SER A 88 -26.38 3.49 6.04
N GLU A 89 -26.71 2.60 5.09
CA GLU A 89 -25.93 1.38 4.84
C GLU A 89 -24.59 1.69 4.17
N LEU A 90 -24.51 2.70 3.30
CA LEU A 90 -23.23 3.13 2.74
C LEU A 90 -22.36 3.76 3.83
N VAL A 91 -22.91 4.63 4.67
CA VAL A 91 -22.19 5.23 5.80
C VAL A 91 -21.64 4.14 6.72
N ALA A 92 -22.47 3.16 7.09
CA ALA A 92 -22.03 2.02 7.89
C ALA A 92 -20.90 1.25 7.18
N LYS A 93 -20.99 1.05 5.85
CA LYS A 93 -19.94 0.38 5.09
C LYS A 93 -18.62 1.16 5.06
N VAL A 94 -18.68 2.49 4.96
CA VAL A 94 -17.49 3.36 5.01
C VAL A 94 -16.84 3.29 6.39
N GLN A 95 -17.61 3.15 7.47
CA GLN A 95 -17.07 2.99 8.83
C GLN A 95 -16.34 1.67 9.08
N GLU A 96 -16.60 0.64 8.24
CA GLU A 96 -15.83 -0.61 8.25
C GLU A 96 -14.44 -0.46 7.60
N MET A 97 -14.15 0.70 6.98
CA MET A 97 -12.90 0.96 6.26
C MET A 97 -11.97 1.90 7.05
N PRO A 98 -10.63 1.75 6.92
CA PRO A 98 -9.95 0.68 6.17
C PRO A 98 -10.06 -0.68 6.89
N PRO A 99 -9.99 -1.83 6.19
CA PRO A 99 -10.16 -3.16 6.81
C PRO A 99 -9.12 -3.47 7.91
N THR A 100 -7.97 -2.81 7.84
CA THR A 100 -6.88 -2.92 8.83
C THR A 100 -7.14 -2.12 10.10
N ALA A 101 -8.05 -1.15 10.07
CA ALA A 101 -8.42 -0.31 11.21
C ALA A 101 -9.86 0.24 11.10
N PRO A 102 -10.91 -0.61 11.19
CA PRO A 102 -12.30 -0.15 11.15
C PRO A 102 -12.58 0.89 12.23
N GLY A 103 -13.33 1.95 11.91
CA GLY A 103 -13.66 3.00 12.88
C GLY A 103 -12.51 3.95 13.21
N SER A 104 -11.44 4.01 12.40
CA SER A 104 -10.25 4.84 12.69
C SER A 104 -10.49 6.35 12.58
N LEU A 105 -11.52 6.80 11.86
CA LEU A 105 -11.86 8.22 11.71
C LEU A 105 -12.87 8.68 12.77
N SER A 106 -12.88 9.98 13.07
CA SER A 106 -13.92 10.59 13.90
C SER A 106 -15.27 10.64 13.18
N ALA A 107 -16.35 10.81 13.94
CA ALA A 107 -17.70 10.92 13.36
C ALA A 107 -17.82 12.06 12.33
N GLY A 108 -17.15 13.19 12.56
CA GLY A 108 -17.15 14.33 11.64
C GLY A 108 -16.33 14.07 10.36
N GLU A 109 -15.25 13.29 10.45
CA GLU A 109 -14.48 12.87 9.27
C GLU A 109 -15.27 11.86 8.42
N TYR A 110 -16.01 10.95 9.06
CA TYR A 110 -16.95 10.06 8.35
C TYR A 110 -18.09 10.83 7.68
N GLU A 111 -18.64 11.85 8.35
CA GLU A 111 -19.63 12.73 7.74
C GLU A 111 -19.02 13.47 6.53
N ALA A 112 -17.81 13.98 6.66
CA ALA A 112 -17.14 14.71 5.59
C ALA A 112 -16.87 13.83 4.37
N VAL A 113 -16.28 12.64 4.55
CA VAL A 113 -15.97 11.75 3.43
C VAL A 113 -17.23 11.24 2.72
N THR A 114 -18.29 10.93 3.47
CA THR A 114 -19.56 10.47 2.87
C THR A 114 -20.27 11.61 2.13
N THR A 115 -20.18 12.85 2.63
CA THR A 115 -20.63 14.06 1.91
C THR A 115 -19.87 14.26 0.60
N PHE A 116 -18.54 14.08 0.63
CA PHE A 116 -17.71 14.15 -0.57
C PHE A 116 -18.14 13.09 -1.60
N LEU A 117 -18.44 11.86 -1.19
CA LEU A 117 -18.94 10.81 -2.08
C LEU A 117 -20.29 11.15 -2.72
N LEU A 118 -21.21 11.83 -2.01
CA LEU A 118 -22.45 12.34 -2.62
C LEU A 118 -22.16 13.32 -3.76
N SER A 119 -21.27 14.29 -3.50
CA SER A 119 -20.86 15.29 -4.48
C SER A 119 -20.20 14.64 -5.70
N ALA A 120 -19.30 13.68 -5.47
CA ALA A 120 -18.64 12.93 -6.52
C ALA A 120 -19.60 12.09 -7.39
N ASN A 121 -20.78 11.74 -6.85
CA ASN A 121 -21.82 10.99 -7.55
C ASN A 121 -22.95 11.89 -8.10
N GLY A 122 -22.77 13.21 -8.10
CA GLY A 122 -23.68 14.14 -8.79
C GLY A 122 -24.65 14.89 -7.88
N LEU A 123 -24.40 14.97 -6.57
CA LEU A 123 -25.13 15.91 -5.72
C LEU A 123 -24.76 17.34 -6.13
N ALA A 124 -25.77 18.16 -6.44
CA ALA A 124 -25.56 19.51 -6.94
C ALA A 124 -24.82 20.41 -5.94
N ASP A 125 -23.90 21.23 -6.45
CA ASP A 125 -23.01 22.08 -5.64
C ASP A 125 -23.72 23.15 -4.82
N ASP A 126 -24.96 23.49 -5.17
CA ASP A 126 -25.79 24.48 -4.50
C ASP A 126 -26.58 23.90 -3.31
N VAL A 127 -26.59 22.58 -3.13
CA VAL A 127 -27.17 21.91 -1.96
C VAL A 127 -26.29 22.15 -0.73
N ARG A 128 -26.84 22.85 0.27
CA ARG A 128 -26.11 23.22 1.51
C ARG A 128 -26.43 22.32 2.71
N SER A 129 -27.59 21.69 2.72
CA SER A 129 -28.03 20.79 3.78
C SER A 129 -29.03 19.80 3.21
N ILE A 130 -28.93 18.53 3.62
CA ILE A 130 -29.90 17.50 3.27
C ILE A 130 -30.30 16.72 4.52
N GLU A 131 -31.60 16.61 4.77
CA GLU A 131 -32.12 15.68 5.76
C GLU A 131 -32.22 14.30 5.13
N ILE A 132 -31.42 13.36 5.63
CA ILE A 132 -31.40 11.99 5.14
C ILE A 132 -32.10 11.11 6.17
N ALA A 133 -33.39 10.87 5.98
CA ALA A 133 -34.08 9.86 6.77
C ALA A 133 -33.39 8.49 6.59
N GLY A 134 -33.42 7.65 7.63
CA GLY A 134 -32.61 6.42 7.67
C GLY A 134 -32.84 5.43 6.52
N GLY A 135 -33.97 5.51 5.81
CA GLY A 135 -34.30 4.70 4.63
C GLY A 135 -34.14 5.40 3.27
N THR A 136 -33.72 6.66 3.23
CA THR A 136 -33.51 7.41 1.99
C THR A 136 -32.38 6.78 1.18
N THR A 137 -32.59 6.55 -0.11
CA THR A 137 -31.61 5.89 -0.98
C THR A 137 -30.75 6.89 -1.74
N LEU A 138 -29.56 6.48 -2.18
CA LEU A 138 -28.68 7.33 -3.00
C LEU A 138 -29.39 7.85 -4.27
N GLY A 139 -30.17 7.00 -4.93
CA GLY A 139 -30.94 7.38 -6.12
C GLY A 139 -31.94 8.49 -5.82
N SER A 140 -32.65 8.40 -4.68
CA SER A 140 -33.60 9.43 -4.26
C SER A 140 -32.95 10.75 -3.84
N ILE A 141 -31.75 10.70 -3.24
CA ILE A 141 -30.95 11.87 -2.90
C ILE A 141 -30.54 12.62 -4.17
N LEU A 142 -30.05 11.89 -5.17
CA LEU A 142 -29.52 12.47 -6.41
C LEU A 142 -30.61 12.88 -7.40
N ALA A 143 -31.82 12.33 -7.32
CA ALA A 143 -32.97 12.75 -8.13
C ALA A 143 -33.71 13.99 -7.57
N GLY A 144 -33.36 14.44 -6.36
CA GLY A 144 -34.18 15.36 -5.54
C GLY A 144 -33.61 16.73 -5.23
N ALA A 145 -32.45 17.10 -5.79
CA ALA A 145 -32.04 18.48 -6.04
C ALA A 145 -31.45 18.52 -7.45
N GLY A 146 -32.04 19.31 -8.35
CA GLY A 146 -31.81 19.22 -9.79
C GLY A 146 -30.34 19.32 -10.19
N GLY A 147 -29.76 18.19 -10.62
CA GLY A 147 -28.49 18.12 -11.31
C GLY A 147 -28.65 17.27 -12.56
N SER A 148 -28.63 17.91 -13.73
CA SER A 148 -28.57 17.23 -15.03
C SER A 148 -27.40 16.25 -15.05
N SER A 149 -27.64 15.01 -15.47
CA SER A 149 -26.58 14.07 -15.83
C SER A 149 -25.85 14.61 -17.06
N ALA A 150 -24.81 15.41 -16.83
CA ALA A 150 -23.82 15.68 -17.87
C ALA A 150 -22.94 14.44 -17.97
N GLU A 151 -23.11 13.70 -19.05
CA GLU A 151 -22.15 12.69 -19.48
C GLU A 151 -20.80 13.38 -19.64
N LEU A 152 -19.81 12.94 -18.86
CA LEU A 152 -18.45 13.45 -19.01
C LEU A 152 -18.00 13.15 -20.44
N PRO A 153 -17.48 14.13 -21.20
CA PRO A 153 -16.91 13.84 -22.49
C PRO A 153 -15.74 12.85 -22.31
N PRO A 154 -15.50 11.95 -23.28
CA PRO A 154 -14.35 11.07 -23.22
C PRO A 154 -13.11 11.95 -23.07
N ARG A 155 -12.31 11.64 -22.04
CA ARG A 155 -11.03 12.30 -21.82
C ARG A 155 -10.24 12.12 -23.10
N ALA A 156 -9.89 13.22 -23.75
CA ALA A 156 -8.98 13.20 -24.89
C ALA A 156 -7.72 12.47 -24.41
N GLY A 157 -7.24 11.51 -25.21
CA GLY A 157 -6.11 10.66 -24.86
C GLY A 157 -4.98 11.50 -24.29
N ASP A 158 -4.62 11.22 -23.04
CA ASP A 158 -3.52 11.91 -22.40
C ASP A 158 -2.26 11.62 -23.23
N PRO A 159 -1.47 12.64 -23.59
CA PRO A 159 -0.22 12.44 -24.30
C PRO A 159 0.68 11.51 -23.48
N ASN A 160 1.29 10.56 -24.16
CA ASN A 160 2.28 9.63 -23.65
C ASN A 160 3.27 10.37 -22.71
N PRO A 161 3.34 10.03 -21.40
CA PRO A 161 4.08 10.84 -20.42
C PRO A 161 5.60 10.66 -20.48
N VAL A 162 6.15 10.05 -21.53
CA VAL A 162 7.61 9.97 -21.73
C VAL A 162 8.23 11.37 -21.94
N ASP A 163 7.45 12.42 -22.19
CA ASP A 163 8.00 13.71 -22.66
C ASP A 163 7.84 14.91 -21.70
N THR A 164 7.58 14.71 -20.39
CA THR A 164 7.60 15.83 -19.45
C THR A 164 8.36 15.58 -18.16
N ALA A 165 9.50 16.29 -18.10
CA ALA A 165 10.14 16.89 -16.94
C ALA A 165 11.18 16.06 -16.20
N ILE A 166 12.45 16.32 -16.58
CA ILE A 166 13.55 16.44 -15.63
C ILE A 166 13.17 17.52 -14.61
N ARG A 167 12.42 17.13 -13.59
CA ARG A 167 12.44 17.82 -12.29
C ARG A 167 13.75 17.39 -11.62
N GLY A 168 14.34 18.27 -10.80
CA GLY A 168 15.45 17.84 -9.94
C GLY A 168 15.04 16.66 -9.05
N PRO A 169 16.00 15.99 -8.38
CA PRO A 169 15.72 14.83 -7.55
C PRO A 169 14.56 15.10 -6.59
N ARG A 170 13.51 14.27 -6.58
CA ARG A 170 12.37 14.47 -5.64
C ARG A 170 12.66 13.84 -4.28
N GLY A 171 13.86 13.99 -3.77
CA GLY A 171 14.26 13.42 -2.50
C GLY A 171 15.28 14.28 -1.80
N VAL A 172 15.16 14.35 -0.48
CA VAL A 172 16.06 15.12 0.37
C VAL A 172 16.91 14.16 1.15
N THR A 173 18.22 14.40 1.13
CA THR A 173 19.20 13.61 1.87
C THR A 173 19.80 14.44 2.99
N THR A 174 19.90 13.85 4.18
CA THR A 174 20.65 14.40 5.31
C THR A 174 21.78 13.44 5.66
N THR A 175 23.02 13.88 5.49
CA THR A 175 24.22 13.13 5.90
C THR A 175 24.66 13.60 7.28
N PHE A 176 24.82 12.66 8.21
CA PHE A 176 25.22 12.92 9.59
C PHE A 176 26.69 12.58 9.84
N VAL A 177 27.21 11.59 9.10
CA VAL A 177 28.58 11.12 9.19
C VAL A 177 29.15 10.96 7.78
N ASP A 178 30.32 11.56 7.54
CA ASP A 178 31.04 11.38 6.28
C ASP A 178 31.65 9.96 6.21
N LEU A 179 31.36 9.25 5.12
CA LEU A 179 31.88 7.91 4.82
C LEU A 179 32.88 7.99 3.65
N PRO A 180 34.18 8.22 3.90
CA PRO A 180 35.15 8.42 2.84
C PRO A 180 35.50 7.14 2.08
N GLU A 181 35.34 5.96 2.71
CA GLU A 181 35.73 4.66 2.17
C GLU A 181 34.54 3.70 2.22
N LEU A 182 34.09 3.26 1.04
CA LEU A 182 33.17 2.15 0.82
C LEU A 182 33.60 1.49 -0.49
N GLU A 183 33.89 0.19 -0.47
CA GLU A 183 34.24 -0.51 -1.70
C GLU A 183 32.98 -0.68 -2.57
N PRO A 184 33.02 -0.36 -3.88
CA PRO A 184 31.86 -0.56 -4.74
C PRO A 184 31.58 -2.05 -4.96
N VAL A 185 30.39 -2.51 -4.56
CA VAL A 185 29.94 -3.90 -4.80
C VAL A 185 30.00 -4.26 -6.29
N THR A 186 30.70 -5.34 -6.60
CA THR A 186 30.90 -5.89 -7.94
C THR A 186 29.94 -7.05 -8.26
N THR A 187 29.89 -7.46 -9.53
CA THR A 187 29.11 -8.64 -9.95
C THR A 187 29.64 -9.93 -9.34
N GLU A 188 30.96 -10.02 -9.13
CA GLU A 188 31.60 -11.17 -8.49
C GLU A 188 31.18 -11.30 -7.02
N GLU A 189 31.14 -10.19 -6.29
CA GLU A 189 30.69 -10.16 -4.90
C GLU A 189 29.20 -10.47 -4.75
N LEU A 190 28.33 -9.99 -5.66
CA LEU A 190 26.92 -10.40 -5.65
C LEU A 190 26.74 -11.91 -5.86
N THR A 191 27.65 -12.54 -6.62
CA THR A 191 27.62 -13.99 -6.88
C THR A 191 28.18 -14.80 -5.71
N ASN A 192 29.25 -14.31 -5.09
CA ASN A 192 29.94 -14.97 -3.98
C ASN A 192 30.32 -13.95 -2.88
N PRO A 193 29.33 -13.50 -2.08
CA PRO A 193 29.55 -12.46 -1.09
C PRO A 193 30.37 -12.98 0.10
N ASP A 194 31.11 -12.07 0.75
CA ASP A 194 31.75 -12.36 2.03
C ASP A 194 30.72 -12.96 3.02
N PRO A 195 31.09 -13.97 3.83
CA PRO A 195 30.25 -14.48 4.92
C PRO A 195 29.64 -13.43 5.84
N SER A 196 30.30 -12.30 6.00
CA SER A 196 29.95 -11.18 6.89
C SER A 196 28.94 -10.22 6.25
N ASP A 197 28.77 -10.28 4.93
CA ASP A 197 27.90 -9.41 4.17
C ASP A 197 26.55 -10.06 3.82
N TRP A 198 25.56 -9.20 3.60
CA TRP A 198 24.22 -9.54 3.17
C TRP A 198 23.77 -8.58 2.06
N LEU A 199 24.19 -8.85 0.83
CA LEU A 199 24.10 -7.90 -0.30
C LEU A 199 22.76 -7.94 -1.07
N MET A 200 21.84 -8.84 -0.73
CA MET A 200 20.52 -8.95 -1.37
C MET A 200 19.51 -9.65 -0.45
N VAL A 201 18.21 -9.59 -0.78
CA VAL A 201 17.09 -10.09 0.06
C VAL A 201 17.32 -11.46 0.73
N ARG A 202 17.98 -12.39 0.04
CA ARG A 202 18.23 -13.76 0.52
C ARG A 202 19.72 -14.12 0.54
N ARG A 203 20.59 -13.10 0.67
CA ARG A 203 22.06 -13.14 0.65
C ARG A 203 22.69 -13.55 -0.69
N THR A 204 22.22 -14.61 -1.32
CA THR A 204 22.78 -15.19 -2.56
C THR A 204 21.69 -15.41 -3.61
N TYR A 205 22.07 -15.47 -4.89
CA TYR A 205 21.12 -15.62 -6.01
C TYR A 205 20.33 -16.93 -6.02
N ASP A 206 20.78 -17.96 -5.31
CA ASP A 206 20.02 -19.19 -5.06
C ASP A 206 18.83 -19.01 -4.10
N ALA A 207 18.71 -17.81 -3.51
CA ALA A 207 17.63 -17.33 -2.67
C ALA A 207 17.41 -18.11 -1.34
N TRP A 208 18.45 -18.76 -0.83
CA TRP A 208 18.32 -19.61 0.37
C TRP A 208 18.01 -18.83 1.65
N GLY A 209 18.53 -17.60 1.79
CA GLY A 209 18.53 -16.83 3.04
C GLY A 209 19.27 -17.55 4.16
N TYR A 210 20.43 -18.08 3.82
CA TYR A 210 21.33 -18.79 4.72
C TYR A 210 22.59 -17.95 4.98
N SER A 211 22.94 -17.74 6.26
CA SER A 211 24.25 -17.21 6.64
C SER A 211 25.21 -18.36 6.97
N PRO A 212 26.43 -18.39 6.41
CA PRO A 212 27.44 -19.39 6.74
C PRO A 212 28.13 -19.13 8.09
N LEU A 213 27.82 -18.04 8.80
CA LEU A 213 28.44 -17.72 10.08
C LEU A 213 28.01 -18.70 11.18
N GLY A 214 28.99 -19.34 11.83
CA GLY A 214 28.76 -20.35 12.87
C GLY A 214 28.96 -19.87 14.32
N ARG A 215 29.23 -18.57 14.53
CA ARG A 215 29.53 -18.02 15.88
C ARG A 215 28.35 -18.21 16.83
N ILE A 216 27.14 -17.94 16.34
CA ILE A 216 25.89 -18.24 17.06
C ILE A 216 25.42 -19.63 16.60
N ASN A 217 25.14 -20.50 17.56
CA ASN A 217 24.73 -21.88 17.29
C ASN A 217 23.84 -22.42 18.42
N ALA A 218 23.35 -23.64 18.26
CA ALA A 218 22.41 -24.27 19.19
C ALA A 218 22.92 -24.35 20.64
N ALA A 219 24.24 -24.34 20.86
CA ALA A 219 24.82 -24.40 22.20
C ALA A 219 24.85 -23.03 22.91
N ASN A 220 24.82 -21.91 22.18
CA ASN A 220 24.99 -20.58 22.76
C ASN A 220 23.87 -19.56 22.45
N VAL A 221 22.90 -19.91 21.60
CA VAL A 221 21.79 -19.00 21.22
C VAL A 221 20.99 -18.48 22.43
N GLY A 222 20.88 -19.27 23.50
CA GLY A 222 20.22 -18.87 24.75
C GLY A 222 20.93 -17.76 25.53
N ALA A 223 22.16 -17.40 25.14
CA ALA A 223 22.93 -16.32 25.77
C ALA A 223 22.84 -14.98 25.00
N LEU A 224 22.05 -14.91 23.91
CA LEU A 224 21.87 -13.68 23.14
C LEU A 224 21.31 -12.55 24.03
N ARG A 225 21.81 -11.35 23.78
CA ARG A 225 21.36 -10.11 24.42
C ARG A 225 21.11 -9.08 23.33
N LEU A 226 20.18 -8.17 23.60
CA LEU A 226 19.98 -6.99 22.75
C LEU A 226 21.29 -6.18 22.71
N ALA A 227 21.84 -5.98 21.51
CA ALA A 227 23.03 -5.16 21.30
C ALA A 227 22.65 -3.68 21.19
N TRP A 228 21.71 -3.36 20.30
CA TRP A 228 21.15 -2.03 20.09
C TRP A 228 19.73 -2.14 19.51
N VAL A 229 19.01 -1.03 19.50
CA VAL A 229 17.69 -0.89 18.89
C VAL A 229 17.60 0.45 18.16
N TRP A 230 16.95 0.46 17.00
CA TRP A 230 16.69 1.66 16.21
C TRP A 230 15.20 1.79 15.95
N ALA A 231 14.65 2.99 16.12
CA ALA A 231 13.24 3.27 15.86
C ALA A 231 13.02 3.56 14.37
N MET A 232 12.08 2.85 13.77
CA MET A 232 11.69 3.03 12.36
C MET A 232 10.55 4.03 12.22
N ASP A 233 10.41 4.63 11.03
CA ASP A 233 9.25 5.46 10.71
C ASP A 233 7.93 4.66 10.84
N PRO A 234 6.82 5.31 11.23
CA PRO A 234 5.55 4.63 11.48
C PRO A 234 4.97 4.04 10.19
N GLY A 235 4.45 2.82 10.29
CA GLY A 235 3.79 2.14 9.18
C GLY A 235 3.95 0.62 9.24
N VAL A 236 3.51 -0.06 8.18
CA VAL A 236 3.76 -1.49 8.00
C VAL A 236 5.23 -1.68 7.68
N ASN A 237 5.92 -2.52 8.44
CA ASN A 237 7.34 -2.79 8.26
C ASN A 237 7.56 -4.24 7.78
N GLU A 238 8.11 -4.37 6.58
CA GLU A 238 8.52 -5.64 5.97
C GLU A 238 9.97 -5.60 5.44
N PRO A 239 10.92 -4.88 6.07
CA PRO A 239 12.24 -4.66 5.49
C PRO A 239 13.10 -5.92 5.48
N ASN A 240 13.97 -6.01 4.48
CA ASN A 240 15.11 -6.92 4.41
C ASN A 240 16.38 -6.07 4.30
N PRO A 241 17.02 -5.73 5.42
CA PRO A 241 18.19 -4.85 5.41
C PRO A 241 19.34 -5.45 4.60
N LEU A 242 20.08 -4.60 3.91
CA LEU A 242 21.37 -4.95 3.31
C LEU A 242 22.48 -4.66 4.29
N VAL A 243 23.53 -5.47 4.30
CA VAL A 243 24.75 -5.20 5.07
C VAL A 243 25.95 -5.35 4.17
N HIS A 244 26.78 -4.31 4.10
CA HIS A 244 28.03 -4.29 3.34
C HIS A 244 29.05 -3.45 4.11
N ASP A 245 30.24 -3.99 4.33
CA ASP A 245 31.36 -3.29 5.02
C ASP A 245 30.96 -2.68 6.37
N GLY A 246 30.09 -3.37 7.12
CA GLY A 246 29.62 -2.91 8.43
C GLY A 246 28.55 -1.80 8.38
N ILE A 247 28.10 -1.40 7.20
CA ILE A 247 26.97 -0.48 7.01
C ILE A 247 25.70 -1.29 6.80
N LEU A 248 24.66 -0.96 7.57
CA LEU A 248 23.32 -1.50 7.42
C LEU A 248 22.44 -0.50 6.67
N TYR A 249 21.92 -0.91 5.51
CA TYR A 249 20.95 -0.13 4.73
C TYR A 249 19.54 -0.61 5.02
N LEU A 250 18.71 0.28 5.52
CA LEU A 250 17.36 0.01 6.01
C LEU A 250 16.34 0.81 5.22
N THR A 251 15.31 0.11 4.74
CA THR A 251 14.12 0.76 4.20
C THR A 251 13.07 0.92 5.30
N ASN A 252 12.41 2.06 5.30
CA ASN A 252 11.31 2.42 6.17
C ASN A 252 10.04 2.68 5.33
N PRO A 253 8.86 2.78 5.96
CA PRO A 253 7.65 3.21 5.27
C PRO A 253 7.82 4.59 4.61
N ALA A 254 7.00 4.86 3.59
CA ALA A 254 7.03 6.10 2.80
C ALA A 254 8.38 6.37 2.07
N ASN A 255 9.10 5.31 1.71
CA ASN A 255 10.39 5.37 1.02
C ASN A 255 11.45 6.25 1.73
N VAL A 256 11.49 6.16 3.05
CA VAL A 256 12.60 6.68 3.85
C VAL A 256 13.70 5.61 3.88
N ILE A 257 14.90 5.95 3.43
CA ILE A 257 16.05 5.04 3.38
C ILE A 257 17.11 5.54 4.35
N GLN A 258 17.64 4.67 5.19
CA GLN A 258 18.64 5.00 6.20
C GLN A 258 19.85 4.11 6.04
N ALA A 259 21.05 4.67 6.19
CA ALA A 259 22.26 3.89 6.44
C ALA A 259 22.66 4.05 7.91
N LEU A 260 22.96 2.93 8.55
CA LEU A 260 23.37 2.87 9.95
C LEU A 260 24.69 2.12 10.08
N ASP A 261 25.48 2.45 11.10
CA ASP A 261 26.54 1.56 11.57
C ASP A 261 25.90 0.27 12.11
N ALA A 262 26.22 -0.88 11.53
CA ALA A 262 25.61 -2.16 11.88
C ALA A 262 25.99 -2.65 13.28
N SER A 263 27.10 -2.16 13.84
CA SER A 263 27.64 -2.59 15.13
C SER A 263 26.99 -1.88 16.32
N GLU A 264 26.64 -0.60 16.16
CA GLU A 264 26.10 0.23 17.25
C GLU A 264 24.77 0.95 16.94
N GLY A 265 24.33 0.96 15.67
CA GLY A 265 23.06 1.58 15.26
C GLY A 265 23.11 3.10 15.10
N THR A 266 24.31 3.68 14.93
CA THR A 266 24.48 5.11 14.65
C THR A 266 23.99 5.44 13.25
N LEU A 267 23.09 6.41 13.11
CA LEU A 267 22.60 6.89 11.81
C LEU A 267 23.70 7.64 11.06
N LEU A 268 24.01 7.19 9.84
CA LEU A 268 25.07 7.75 8.98
C LEU A 268 24.48 8.75 7.99
N TRP A 269 23.41 8.37 7.31
CA TRP A 269 22.63 9.24 6.43
C TRP A 269 21.19 8.77 6.34
N GLU A 270 20.30 9.70 5.94
CA GLU A 270 18.90 9.44 5.69
C GLU A 270 18.44 10.13 4.38
N TYR A 271 17.79 9.37 3.51
CA TYR A 271 17.08 9.85 2.34
C TYR A 271 15.57 9.81 2.61
N ARG A 272 14.86 10.89 2.30
CA ARG A 272 13.39 10.95 2.32
C ARG A 272 12.87 11.29 0.92
N ARG A 273 12.03 10.42 0.36
CA ARG A 273 11.30 10.68 -0.88
C ARG A 273 10.26 11.78 -0.64
N GLU A 274 10.29 12.80 -1.48
CA GLU A 274 9.21 13.78 -1.62
C GLU A 274 8.25 13.30 -2.71
N PHE A 275 7.00 13.07 -2.33
CA PHE A 275 5.95 12.72 -3.26
C PHE A 275 5.28 13.97 -3.84
N ALA A 276 4.73 13.86 -5.05
CA ALA A 276 3.95 14.94 -5.64
C ALA A 276 2.74 15.29 -4.75
N GLU A 277 2.28 16.55 -4.77
CA GLU A 277 1.14 16.99 -3.95
C GLU A 277 -0.14 16.21 -4.25
N ASP A 278 -0.30 15.74 -5.48
CA ASP A 278 -1.41 14.92 -5.92
C ASP A 278 -1.17 13.42 -5.73
N PHE A 279 -0.06 12.99 -5.12
CA PHE A 279 0.17 11.59 -4.80
C PHE A 279 -0.36 11.27 -3.39
N SER A 280 -1.29 10.33 -3.27
CA SER A 280 -1.75 9.86 -1.95
C SER A 280 -0.73 8.87 -1.35
N PRO A 281 -0.09 9.20 -0.22
CA PRO A 281 0.78 8.25 0.47
C PRO A 281 -0.01 7.19 1.25
N GLY A 282 -1.34 7.25 1.29
CA GLY A 282 -2.22 6.28 1.96
C GLY A 282 -2.17 4.88 1.34
N GLY A 283 -2.39 3.84 2.15
CA GLY A 283 -2.29 2.42 1.74
C GLY A 283 -0.86 1.98 1.36
N PHE A 284 -0.58 0.67 1.34
CA PHE A 284 0.68 0.04 0.88
C PHE A 284 1.93 0.95 0.88
N ASN A 285 2.35 1.40 2.07
CA ASN A 285 3.46 2.35 2.23
C ASN A 285 4.78 1.66 2.60
N HIS A 286 4.80 0.32 2.64
CA HIS A 286 5.98 -0.47 2.92
C HIS A 286 6.81 -0.69 1.65
N LEU A 287 8.13 -0.76 1.83
CA LEU A 287 9.06 -1.27 0.83
C LEU A 287 9.84 -2.40 1.50
N ARG A 288 9.96 -3.55 0.83
CA ARG A 288 10.62 -4.74 1.38
C ARG A 288 12.12 -4.71 1.20
N ASN A 289 12.56 -4.50 -0.04
CA ASN A 289 13.95 -4.70 -0.42
C ASN A 289 14.56 -3.46 -1.06
N LEU A 290 15.87 -3.35 -0.86
CA LEU A 290 16.78 -2.51 -1.62
C LEU A 290 17.69 -3.42 -2.45
N ALA A 291 18.40 -2.85 -3.42
CA ALA A 291 19.55 -3.52 -4.02
C ALA A 291 20.80 -2.63 -3.92
N ILE A 292 21.99 -3.25 -3.92
CA ILE A 292 23.27 -2.56 -3.88
C ILE A 292 24.15 -3.03 -5.04
N TYR A 293 24.79 -2.09 -5.74
CA TYR A 293 25.76 -2.37 -6.79
C TYR A 293 26.55 -1.11 -7.15
N SER A 294 27.84 -1.24 -7.44
CA SER A 294 28.70 -0.16 -7.98
C SER A 294 28.60 1.15 -7.16
N GLY A 295 28.63 1.00 -5.83
CA GLY A 295 28.55 2.12 -4.88
C GLY A 295 27.18 2.81 -4.80
N LYS A 296 26.12 2.16 -5.29
CA LYS A 296 24.75 2.72 -5.29
C LYS A 296 23.76 1.81 -4.57
N ILE A 297 22.78 2.44 -3.92
CA ILE A 297 21.58 1.81 -3.39
C ILE A 297 20.41 2.09 -4.33
N PHE A 298 19.73 1.04 -4.79
CA PHE A 298 18.59 1.13 -5.69
C PHE A 298 17.28 0.99 -4.94
N VAL A 299 16.38 1.94 -5.18
CA VAL A 299 15.09 2.07 -4.52
C VAL A 299 14.01 2.09 -5.59
N ALA A 300 13.14 1.07 -5.60
CA ALA A 300 11.91 1.10 -6.38
C ALA A 300 10.84 1.81 -5.53
N THR A 301 10.57 3.09 -5.84
CA THR A 301 9.71 3.94 -5.01
C THR A 301 8.24 3.67 -5.25
N LYS A 302 7.42 4.04 -4.28
CA LYS A 302 5.96 3.85 -4.29
C LYS A 302 5.28 4.62 -5.44
N ASP A 303 5.82 5.76 -5.83
CA ASP A 303 5.37 6.56 -6.99
C ASP A 303 5.88 6.04 -8.34
N ALA A 304 6.32 4.78 -8.38
CA ALA A 304 6.77 4.08 -9.58
C ALA A 304 8.01 4.71 -10.24
N TYR A 305 8.99 5.14 -9.44
CA TYR A 305 10.34 5.47 -9.93
C TYR A 305 11.35 4.38 -9.55
N MET A 306 12.39 4.25 -10.34
CA MET A 306 13.66 3.64 -9.93
C MET A 306 14.60 4.77 -9.56
N VAL A 307 15.14 4.74 -8.34
CA VAL A 307 16.08 5.74 -7.83
C VAL A 307 17.38 5.07 -7.46
N ALA A 308 18.50 5.63 -7.88
CA ALA A 308 19.83 5.25 -7.38
C ALA A 308 20.37 6.33 -6.45
N LEU A 309 20.75 5.92 -5.25
CA LEU A 309 21.38 6.76 -4.23
C LEU A 309 22.87 6.40 -4.14
N ASP A 310 23.76 7.37 -3.95
CA ASP A 310 25.15 7.09 -3.58
C ASP A 310 25.14 6.38 -2.22
N ALA A 311 25.76 5.20 -2.12
CA ALA A 311 25.69 4.35 -0.94
C ALA A 311 26.41 4.94 0.29
N ARG A 312 27.26 5.95 0.11
CA ARG A 312 27.99 6.63 1.19
C ARG A 312 27.26 7.87 1.68
N THR A 313 26.57 8.58 0.80
CA THR A 313 25.94 9.87 1.17
C THR A 313 24.42 9.80 1.26
N GLY A 314 23.79 8.87 0.54
CA GLY A 314 22.35 8.82 0.34
C GLY A 314 21.84 9.75 -0.78
N GLU A 315 22.72 10.56 -1.38
CA GLU A 315 22.33 11.52 -2.41
C GLU A 315 21.86 10.83 -3.68
N THR A 316 20.83 11.38 -4.32
CA THR A 316 20.34 10.84 -5.59
C THR A 316 21.36 11.04 -6.71
N VAL A 317 21.82 9.92 -7.28
CA VAL A 317 22.68 9.89 -8.48
C VAL A 317 21.82 10.02 -9.73
N TRP A 318 20.73 9.24 -9.80
CA TRP A 318 19.75 9.31 -10.88
C TRP A 318 18.37 8.82 -10.40
N GLU A 319 17.31 9.24 -11.09
CA GLU A 319 15.97 8.68 -10.95
C GLU A 319 15.31 8.53 -12.33
N THR A 320 14.55 7.45 -12.54
CA THR A 320 13.82 7.17 -13.78
C THR A 320 12.39 6.78 -13.46
N GLN A 321 11.42 7.40 -14.15
CA GLN A 321 10.02 7.03 -14.02
C GLN A 321 9.79 5.69 -14.72
N ILE A 322 9.38 4.68 -13.96
CA ILE A 322 9.04 3.35 -14.49
C ILE A 322 7.63 3.40 -15.09
N ALA A 323 6.70 4.07 -14.40
CA ALA A 323 5.29 4.09 -14.77
C ALA A 323 4.54 5.31 -14.21
N ASP A 324 3.31 5.51 -14.67
CA ASP A 324 2.43 6.57 -14.18
C ASP A 324 1.65 6.12 -12.94
N TYR A 325 1.92 6.71 -11.78
CA TYR A 325 1.20 6.40 -10.54
C TYR A 325 -0.28 6.78 -10.58
N HIS A 326 -0.72 7.68 -11.49
CA HIS A 326 -2.15 8.00 -11.66
C HIS A 326 -2.92 6.78 -12.16
N LYS A 327 -2.30 5.98 -13.02
CA LYS A 327 -2.82 4.66 -13.44
C LYS A 327 -2.72 3.63 -12.33
N GLY A 328 -2.04 3.93 -11.23
CA GLY A 328 -1.98 3.09 -10.05
C GLY A 328 -0.75 2.30 -9.80
N TYR A 329 0.20 2.45 -10.71
CA TYR A 329 1.46 1.76 -10.59
C TYR A 329 2.17 2.17 -9.30
N ARG A 330 2.72 1.17 -8.64
CA ARG A 330 3.45 1.33 -7.38
C ARG A 330 4.47 0.21 -7.23
N ASN A 331 5.45 0.42 -6.35
CA ASN A 331 6.39 -0.61 -5.93
C ASN A 331 6.26 -0.89 -4.44
N VAL A 332 6.34 -2.17 -4.07
CA VAL A 332 6.43 -2.62 -2.66
C VAL A 332 7.54 -3.65 -2.42
N SER A 333 7.94 -4.39 -3.46
CA SER A 333 8.89 -5.51 -3.29
C SER A 333 10.36 -5.07 -3.35
N GLY A 334 10.71 -4.12 -4.22
CA GLY A 334 12.10 -3.70 -4.42
C GLY A 334 12.84 -4.49 -5.52
N PRO A 335 13.96 -3.95 -6.03
CA PRO A 335 14.68 -4.52 -7.16
C PRO A 335 15.70 -5.61 -6.78
N ILE A 336 16.24 -6.27 -7.79
CA ILE A 336 17.51 -7.01 -7.71
C ILE A 336 18.48 -6.49 -8.77
N VAL A 337 19.79 -6.68 -8.58
CA VAL A 337 20.79 -6.38 -9.62
C VAL A 337 21.32 -7.69 -10.20
N VAL A 338 21.45 -7.75 -11.53
CA VAL A 338 22.09 -8.86 -12.25
C VAL A 338 22.96 -8.25 -13.35
N GLU A 339 24.28 -8.48 -13.31
CA GLU A 339 25.23 -8.01 -14.32
C GLU A 339 25.06 -6.52 -14.69
N GLY A 340 25.03 -5.66 -13.67
CA GLY A 340 24.85 -4.21 -13.83
C GLY A 340 23.45 -3.77 -14.28
N LYS A 341 22.45 -4.65 -14.20
CA LYS A 341 21.06 -4.35 -14.57
C LYS A 341 20.17 -4.41 -13.34
N VAL A 342 19.46 -3.32 -13.06
CA VAL A 342 18.50 -3.22 -11.95
C VAL A 342 17.15 -3.75 -12.46
N ILE A 343 16.80 -4.96 -12.05
CA ILE A 343 15.59 -5.66 -12.47
C ILE A 343 14.51 -5.45 -11.41
N ASN A 344 13.34 -5.02 -11.85
CA ASN A 344 12.22 -4.69 -10.97
C ASN A 344 10.89 -5.13 -11.59
N GLY A 345 9.99 -5.67 -10.77
CA GLY A 345 8.58 -5.85 -11.13
C GLY A 345 7.75 -4.61 -10.76
N ILE A 346 6.45 -4.63 -11.03
CA ILE A 346 5.55 -3.52 -10.69
C ILE A 346 4.25 -4.05 -10.06
N ASN A 347 3.61 -3.24 -9.22
CA ASN A 347 2.25 -3.46 -8.72
C ASN A 347 1.30 -2.42 -9.32
N GLY A 348 -0.02 -2.59 -9.16
CA GLY A 348 -1.03 -1.65 -9.68
C GLY A 348 -1.72 -2.10 -10.95
N CYS A 349 -1.40 -3.32 -11.41
CA CYS A 349 -1.94 -3.97 -12.61
C CYS A 349 -3.23 -4.74 -12.35
N ASP A 350 -3.74 -4.64 -11.12
CA ASP A 350 -5.05 -5.10 -10.68
C ASP A 350 -6.21 -4.24 -11.23
N ARG A 351 -5.97 -3.44 -12.27
CA ARG A 351 -6.91 -2.49 -12.87
C ARG A 351 -7.13 -2.79 -14.34
N PHE A 352 -8.28 -2.35 -14.85
CA PHE A 352 -8.66 -2.51 -16.26
C PHE A 352 -8.20 -1.28 -17.07
N TYR A 353 -6.99 -1.32 -17.60
CA TYR A 353 -6.48 -0.38 -18.62
C TYR A 353 -5.56 -1.14 -19.60
N GLU A 354 -5.20 -0.52 -20.73
CA GLU A 354 -4.48 -1.18 -21.84
C GLU A 354 -3.14 -1.83 -21.44
N ASP A 355 -2.39 -1.15 -20.57
CA ASP A 355 -1.09 -1.62 -20.10
C ASP A 355 -1.25 -2.73 -19.04
N SER A 356 -0.49 -3.82 -19.14
CA SER A 356 -0.45 -4.88 -18.12
C SER A 356 0.69 -4.67 -17.10
N CYS A 357 0.78 -5.56 -16.12
CA CYS A 357 2.00 -5.71 -15.31
C CYS A 357 3.19 -6.01 -16.19
N PHE A 358 4.35 -5.55 -15.76
CA PHE A 358 5.59 -5.77 -16.47
C PHE A 358 6.76 -5.92 -15.51
N ILE A 359 7.84 -6.46 -16.05
CA ILE A 359 9.17 -6.48 -15.45
C ILE A 359 10.05 -5.60 -16.33
N THR A 360 10.85 -4.76 -15.70
CA THR A 360 11.81 -3.87 -16.37
C THR A 360 13.23 -4.18 -15.92
N ALA A 361 14.21 -3.96 -16.80
CA ALA A 361 15.59 -3.78 -16.38
C ALA A 361 16.08 -2.38 -16.74
N HIS A 362 16.80 -1.77 -15.81
CA HIS A 362 17.46 -0.48 -16.02
C HIS A 362 18.98 -0.66 -15.91
N ASP A 363 19.74 0.10 -16.67
CA ASP A 363 21.19 0.18 -16.48
C ASP A 363 21.52 0.76 -15.09
N ALA A 364 22.38 0.10 -14.32
CA ALA A 364 22.68 0.51 -12.95
C ALA A 364 23.44 1.83 -12.86
N GLU A 365 24.17 2.23 -13.91
CA GLU A 365 24.93 3.47 -13.92
C GLU A 365 24.10 4.66 -14.42
N THR A 366 23.28 4.46 -15.45
CA THR A 366 22.56 5.56 -16.10
C THR A 366 21.08 5.67 -15.71
N GLY A 367 20.47 4.57 -15.25
CA GLY A 367 19.03 4.47 -15.04
C GLY A 367 18.22 4.26 -16.32
N GLU A 368 18.86 4.14 -17.49
CA GLU A 368 18.15 3.90 -18.76
C GLU A 368 17.42 2.56 -18.74
N GLU A 369 16.13 2.54 -19.11
CA GLU A 369 15.37 1.30 -19.29
C GLU A 369 15.92 0.54 -20.50
N LEU A 370 16.51 -0.63 -20.25
CA LEU A 370 17.12 -1.49 -21.26
C LEU A 370 16.10 -2.39 -21.94
N TRP A 371 15.12 -2.88 -21.17
CA TRP A 371 14.03 -3.69 -21.67
C TRP A 371 12.83 -3.68 -20.71
N ARG A 372 11.67 -4.01 -21.28
CA ARG A 372 10.41 -4.25 -20.58
C ARG A 372 9.74 -5.51 -21.10
N THR A 373 9.22 -6.33 -20.20
CA THR A 373 8.46 -7.54 -20.53
C THR A 373 7.12 -7.49 -19.82
N PHE A 374 6.02 -7.47 -20.57
CA PHE A 374 4.68 -7.55 -20.00
C PHE A 374 4.35 -8.98 -19.55
N THR A 375 3.60 -9.12 -18.45
CA THR A 375 3.23 -10.42 -17.87
C THR A 375 2.01 -11.03 -18.55
N ILE A 376 1.23 -10.22 -19.27
CA ILE A 376 0.21 -10.70 -20.21
C ILE A 376 0.84 -10.60 -21.60
N ALA A 377 0.85 -11.72 -22.33
CA ALA A 377 1.36 -11.76 -23.71
C ALA A 377 0.43 -10.95 -24.61
N HIS A 378 0.99 -9.98 -25.34
CA HIS A 378 0.24 -9.16 -26.28
C HIS A 378 -0.05 -9.94 -27.59
N PRO A 379 -1.06 -9.53 -28.37
CA PRO A 379 -1.26 -10.06 -29.72
C PRO A 379 0.03 -9.97 -30.55
N GLY A 380 0.47 -11.10 -31.10
CA GLY A 380 1.72 -11.22 -31.87
C GLY A 380 2.95 -11.63 -31.06
N GLU A 381 2.87 -11.69 -29.74
CA GLU A 381 3.92 -12.25 -28.88
C GLU A 381 3.72 -13.77 -28.67
N PRO A 382 4.78 -14.53 -28.31
CA PRO A 382 4.63 -15.93 -27.95
C PRO A 382 3.56 -16.14 -26.86
N GLY A 383 2.48 -16.85 -27.22
CA GLY A 383 1.35 -17.12 -26.33
C GLY A 383 0.20 -16.11 -26.40
N GLY A 384 0.34 -15.00 -27.12
CA GLY A 384 -0.73 -14.01 -27.29
C GLY A 384 -1.93 -14.52 -28.09
N ASP A 385 -1.69 -15.48 -28.99
CA ASP A 385 -2.71 -16.16 -29.80
C ASP A 385 -3.58 -17.15 -29.00
N THR A 386 -3.15 -17.51 -27.78
CA THR A 386 -3.88 -18.47 -26.94
C THR A 386 -5.20 -17.93 -26.36
N TRP A 387 -5.42 -16.61 -26.48
CA TRP A 387 -6.61 -15.91 -26.02
C TRP A 387 -7.63 -15.62 -27.15
N GLY A 388 -7.45 -16.19 -28.34
CA GLY A 388 -8.46 -16.17 -29.41
C GLY A 388 -8.71 -14.79 -30.02
N ASP A 389 -7.65 -13.98 -30.16
CA ASP A 389 -7.70 -12.61 -30.71
C ASP A 389 -8.68 -11.68 -29.98
N LEU A 390 -8.96 -11.96 -28.70
CA LEU A 390 -9.73 -11.03 -27.87
C LEU A 390 -9.00 -9.68 -27.80
N PRO A 391 -9.73 -8.55 -27.94
CA PRO A 391 -9.14 -7.24 -27.73
C PRO A 391 -8.59 -7.13 -26.30
N LEU A 392 -7.50 -6.36 -26.14
CA LEU A 392 -6.89 -6.10 -24.83
C LEU A 392 -7.82 -5.27 -23.91
N GLU A 393 -8.80 -4.58 -24.51
CA GLU A 393 -9.83 -3.82 -23.81
C GLU A 393 -11.16 -4.60 -23.82
N LEU A 394 -11.88 -4.57 -22.69
CA LEU A 394 -13.21 -5.17 -22.52
C LEU A 394 -14.35 -4.21 -22.88
#